data_AF-A0A4S8QNT1-F1
#
_entry.id   AF-A0A4S8QNT1-F1
#
_cell.length_a   1.000
_cell.length_b   1.000
_cell.length_c   1.000
_cell.angle_alpha   90.00
_cell.angle_beta   90.00
_cell.angle_gamma   90.00
#
_symmetry.space_group_name_H-M   'P 1'
#
loop_
_entity.id
_entity.type
_entity.pdbx_description
1 polymer ?
#
loop_
_entity_poly.entity_id
_entity_poly.type
_entity_poly.pdbx_seq_one_letter_code
_entity_poly.pdbx_strand_id
1 'polypeptide(L)'
;MASASSLSKVLNTMTITKKTLLRKLAASKVNFYRHSLKPILQAVYALYQIGYLKPGMLLDPVLINTIARWWKMSGAELRETLQNEELIRDSDGLTRIYCISLLLKDVIWIWSGKGGENDSDDLPMPRSVLEISAAVNLNSQVIDLRLSSVHAGILRHDDKIRFPGSHQMVTLDDFTEGFPESFANMGSKREIAETFKMAPQCLKLVKYLSKNYGGYLIPTNGKLIMSGFPDSVRQFVLVQAPKHSSRTPQNPNDEKTGPMVLFHGTSLSNLPSILLNGLEAKSEELYGKVSTLFMAEEPASSFYYVGCRVIKSLWKPDLHSDCGILLASELPQTRTPDWDYETHTDGDVKIGRPQPIHIFGPEDTKFIRVRYVFMLLFYVSFNYRLAPTISTLKPLMLKAFKSRIF
;
A
#
# COMPACT_ATOMS: atom_id res chain seq x y z
N MET A 1 1.88 -21.85 30.06
CA MET A 1 2.93 -22.71 29.44
C MET A 1 2.34 -23.61 28.37
N ALA A 2 2.67 -23.40 27.09
CA ALA A 2 2.42 -24.40 26.06
C ALA A 2 3.53 -25.46 26.14
N SER A 3 3.18 -26.71 26.49
CA SER A 3 4.17 -27.78 26.68
C SER A 3 4.95 -28.08 25.40
N ALA A 4 6.18 -28.56 25.54
CA ALA A 4 7.04 -29.04 24.44
C ALA A 4 6.34 -30.07 23.52
N SER A 5 5.25 -30.71 23.98
CA SER A 5 4.42 -31.62 23.17
C SER A 5 3.61 -30.93 22.06
N SER A 6 3.41 -29.61 22.11
CA SER A 6 2.66 -28.87 21.08
C SER A 6 3.53 -28.53 19.85
N LEU A 7 4.84 -28.34 20.04
CA LEU A 7 5.79 -28.05 18.95
C LEU A 7 6.05 -29.25 18.04
N SER A 8 6.16 -30.45 18.62
CA SER A 8 6.30 -31.71 17.84
C SER A 8 5.10 -31.99 16.94
N LYS A 9 3.94 -31.39 17.23
CA LYS A 9 2.72 -31.51 16.42
C LYS A 9 2.68 -30.54 15.23
N VAL A 10 3.27 -29.35 15.35
CA VAL A 10 3.42 -28.38 14.24
C VAL A 10 4.41 -28.89 13.20
N LEU A 11 5.45 -29.62 13.64
CA LEU A 11 6.48 -30.27 12.81
C LEU A 11 5.89 -31.08 11.64
N ASN A 12 4.77 -31.75 11.85
CA ASN A 12 4.14 -32.57 10.81
C ASN A 12 3.43 -31.77 9.71
N THR A 13 3.16 -30.47 9.89
CA THR A 13 2.30 -29.72 8.94
C THR A 13 2.97 -29.40 7.60
N MET A 14 4.31 -29.37 7.54
CA MET A 14 5.07 -29.03 6.33
C MET A 14 5.03 -30.13 5.26
N THR A 15 5.16 -31.38 5.69
CA THR A 15 5.28 -32.56 4.82
C THR A 15 3.94 -33.17 4.46
N ILE A 16 2.86 -32.81 5.17
CA ILE A 16 1.51 -33.33 4.90
C ILE A 16 0.98 -32.80 3.55
N THR A 17 0.36 -33.69 2.77
CA THR A 17 -0.31 -33.36 1.50
C THR A 17 -1.63 -32.60 1.73
N LYS A 18 -2.09 -31.84 0.73
CA LYS A 18 -3.40 -31.14 0.81
C LYS A 18 -4.55 -32.11 1.15
N LYS A 19 -4.57 -33.29 0.52
CA LYS A 19 -5.58 -34.35 0.77
C LYS A 19 -5.60 -34.78 2.24
N THR A 20 -4.43 -34.98 2.83
CA THR A 20 -4.32 -35.39 4.24
C THR A 20 -4.68 -34.25 5.19
N LEU A 21 -4.33 -32.99 4.88
CA LEU A 21 -4.77 -31.82 5.67
C LEU A 21 -6.29 -31.71 5.71
N LEU A 22 -6.96 -31.86 4.56
CA LEU A 22 -8.42 -31.81 4.48
C LEU A 22 -9.09 -32.88 5.36
N ARG A 23 -8.56 -34.11 5.34
CA ARG A 23 -9.06 -35.20 6.21
C ARG A 23 -8.88 -34.88 7.70
N LYS A 24 -7.70 -34.39 8.07
CA LYS A 24 -7.39 -34.06 9.48
C LYS A 24 -8.24 -32.88 9.98
N LEU A 25 -8.43 -31.85 9.17
CA LEU A 25 -9.29 -30.71 9.50
C LEU A 25 -10.77 -31.08 9.59
N ALA A 26 -11.23 -31.97 8.71
CA ALA A 26 -12.60 -32.51 8.81
C ALA A 26 -12.80 -33.31 10.11
N ALA A 27 -11.82 -34.15 10.48
CA ALA A 27 -11.86 -34.92 11.71
C ALA A 27 -11.80 -34.04 12.97
N SER A 28 -11.10 -32.90 12.91
CA SER A 28 -11.00 -31.98 14.04
C SER A 28 -12.24 -31.11 14.27
N LYS A 29 -13.26 -31.18 13.40
CA LYS A 29 -14.49 -30.36 13.48
C LYS A 29 -14.22 -28.85 13.53
N VAL A 30 -13.09 -28.42 12.97
CA VAL A 30 -12.72 -27.01 12.86
C VAL A 30 -13.34 -26.45 11.57
N ASN A 31 -13.73 -25.18 11.57
CA ASN A 31 -14.23 -24.52 10.37
C ASN A 31 -13.08 -24.31 9.37
N PHE A 32 -13.26 -24.67 8.10
CA PHE A 32 -12.30 -24.37 7.03
C PHE A 32 -12.97 -24.45 5.65
N TYR A 33 -12.42 -23.74 4.68
CA TYR A 33 -12.87 -23.80 3.31
C TYR A 33 -12.15 -24.95 2.57
N ARG A 34 -12.89 -25.96 2.12
CA ARG A 34 -12.33 -27.15 1.44
C ARG A 34 -11.52 -26.82 0.18
N HIS A 35 -11.85 -25.72 -0.49
CA HIS A 35 -11.19 -25.28 -1.71
C HIS A 35 -9.94 -24.43 -1.48
N SER A 36 -9.61 -24.07 -0.23
CA SER A 36 -8.44 -23.25 0.08
C SER A 36 -7.12 -23.83 -0.42
N LEU A 37 -6.17 -22.95 -0.67
CA LEU A 37 -4.79 -23.32 -1.02
C LEU A 37 -4.12 -24.07 0.15
N LYS A 38 -3.13 -24.91 -0.17
CA LYS A 38 -2.40 -25.72 0.84
C LYS A 38 -1.86 -24.85 2.01
N PRO A 39 -1.23 -23.68 1.79
CA PRO A 39 -0.71 -22.86 2.89
C PRO A 39 -1.81 -22.36 3.86
N ILE A 40 -3.00 -22.05 3.33
CA ILE A 40 -4.15 -21.64 4.16
C ILE A 40 -4.60 -22.83 5.04
N LEU A 41 -4.71 -24.02 4.45
CA LEU A 41 -5.06 -25.23 5.20
C LEU A 41 -4.00 -25.58 6.25
N GLN A 42 -2.71 -25.36 5.93
CA GLN A 42 -1.60 -25.53 6.88
C GLN A 42 -1.70 -24.56 8.05
N ALA A 43 -1.99 -23.27 7.79
CA ALA A 43 -2.19 -22.26 8.81
C ALA A 43 -3.34 -22.61 9.76
N VAL A 44 -4.51 -22.97 9.21
CA VAL A 44 -5.69 -23.38 10.00
C VAL A 44 -5.37 -24.61 10.85
N TYR A 45 -4.73 -25.62 10.26
CA TYR A 45 -4.39 -26.84 10.99
C TYR A 45 -3.33 -26.60 12.06
N ALA A 46 -2.34 -25.74 11.81
CA ALA A 46 -1.34 -25.35 12.79
C ALA A 46 -1.98 -24.65 13.99
N LEU A 47 -2.87 -23.67 13.76
CA LEU A 47 -3.65 -22.99 14.80
C LEU A 47 -4.49 -23.96 15.66
N TYR A 48 -5.05 -25.00 15.03
CA TYR A 48 -5.74 -26.06 15.76
C TYR A 48 -4.76 -26.90 16.62
N GLN A 49 -3.62 -27.31 16.07
CA GLN A 49 -2.65 -28.15 16.79
C GLN A 49 -2.08 -27.51 18.06
N ILE A 50 -1.92 -26.19 18.03
CA ILE A 50 -1.44 -25.40 19.17
C ILE A 50 -2.58 -24.92 20.09
N GLY A 51 -3.81 -25.37 19.83
CA GLY A 51 -4.96 -25.15 20.70
C GLY A 51 -5.60 -23.75 20.62
N TYR A 52 -5.14 -22.90 19.70
CA TYR A 52 -5.74 -21.57 19.48
C TYR A 52 -7.13 -21.70 18.88
N LEU A 53 -7.26 -22.51 17.82
CA LEU A 53 -8.51 -22.72 17.11
C LEU A 53 -9.26 -23.94 17.66
N LYS A 54 -10.47 -23.74 18.17
CA LYS A 54 -11.33 -24.80 18.72
C LYS A 54 -12.47 -25.16 17.76
N PRO A 55 -13.09 -26.35 17.88
CA PRO A 55 -14.28 -26.70 17.11
C PRO A 55 -15.37 -25.63 17.22
N GLY A 56 -15.97 -25.25 16.09
CA GLY A 56 -17.01 -24.22 16.04
C GLY A 56 -16.53 -22.76 16.06
N MET A 57 -15.25 -22.48 16.34
CA MET A 57 -14.73 -21.11 16.26
C MET A 57 -14.73 -20.58 14.82
N LEU A 58 -15.10 -19.31 14.66
CA LEU A 58 -15.00 -18.62 13.37
C LEU A 58 -13.52 -18.37 13.03
N LEU A 59 -13.22 -18.49 11.75
CA LEU A 59 -11.91 -18.23 11.19
C LEU A 59 -11.70 -16.73 11.01
N ASP A 60 -10.62 -16.19 11.59
CA ASP A 60 -10.19 -14.83 11.27
C ASP A 60 -9.38 -14.83 9.96
N PRO A 61 -9.90 -14.21 8.88
CA PRO A 61 -9.25 -14.25 7.58
C PRO A 61 -7.90 -13.53 7.56
N VAL A 62 -7.71 -12.48 8.36
CA VAL A 62 -6.46 -11.71 8.42
C VAL A 62 -5.39 -12.55 9.08
N LEU A 63 -5.68 -13.10 10.26
CA LEU A 63 -4.75 -14.00 10.98
C LEU A 63 -4.30 -15.17 10.11
N ILE A 64 -5.25 -15.84 9.45
CA ILE A 64 -4.98 -17.02 8.63
C ILE A 64 -4.12 -16.68 7.42
N ASN A 65 -4.41 -15.57 6.74
CA ASN A 65 -3.63 -15.15 5.57
C ASN A 65 -2.20 -14.74 5.96
N THR A 66 -2.03 -14.06 7.11
CA THR A 66 -0.71 -13.73 7.67
C THR A 66 0.10 -15.00 7.93
N ILE A 67 -0.48 -15.96 8.66
CA ILE A 67 0.20 -17.23 8.98
C ILE A 67 0.49 -18.03 7.70
N ALA A 68 -0.45 -18.08 6.75
CA ALA A 68 -0.28 -18.81 5.50
C ALA A 68 0.89 -18.30 4.65
N ARG A 69 1.28 -17.02 4.79
CA ARG A 69 2.45 -16.44 4.11
C ARG A 69 3.75 -17.12 4.56
N TRP A 70 3.88 -17.45 5.83
CA TRP A 70 5.09 -18.11 6.37
C TRP A 70 5.32 -19.51 5.78
N TRP A 71 4.26 -20.24 5.44
CA TRP A 71 4.37 -21.53 4.75
C TRP A 71 4.80 -21.41 3.29
N LYS A 72 4.82 -20.20 2.72
CA LYS A 72 5.37 -19.92 1.40
C LYS A 72 6.82 -19.44 1.45
N MET A 73 7.24 -18.83 2.56
CA MET A 73 8.59 -18.31 2.76
C MET A 73 9.64 -19.43 2.85
N SER A 74 10.81 -19.19 2.27
CA SER A 74 12.03 -19.96 2.43
C SER A 74 12.54 -19.90 3.88
N GLY A 75 13.52 -20.75 4.21
CA GLY A 75 14.16 -20.72 5.53
C GLY A 75 14.89 -19.41 5.81
N ALA A 76 15.48 -18.79 4.79
CA ALA A 76 16.17 -17.50 4.91
C ALA A 76 15.18 -16.37 5.20
N GLU A 77 14.11 -16.25 4.40
CA GLU A 77 13.06 -15.24 4.60
C GLU A 77 12.41 -15.35 5.98
N LEU A 78 12.24 -16.57 6.50
CA LEU A 78 11.69 -16.78 7.84
C LEU A 78 12.64 -16.33 8.95
N ARG A 79 13.95 -16.58 8.81
CA ARG A 79 14.96 -16.12 9.77
C ARG A 79 15.07 -14.61 9.79
N GLU A 80 15.09 -13.99 8.62
CA GLU A 80 15.03 -12.54 8.47
C GLU A 80 13.76 -11.97 9.12
N THR A 81 12.60 -12.61 8.90
CA THR A 81 11.35 -12.20 9.56
C THR A 81 11.45 -12.28 11.09
N LEU A 82 12.09 -13.31 11.66
CA LEU A 82 12.27 -13.41 13.12
C LEU A 82 13.21 -12.36 13.69
N GLN A 83 14.27 -12.03 12.96
CA GLN A 83 15.23 -11.00 13.35
C GLN A 83 14.56 -9.62 13.31
N ASN A 84 13.79 -9.34 12.26
CA ASN A 84 13.04 -8.09 12.13
C ASN A 84 11.98 -7.95 13.22
N GLU A 85 11.29 -9.03 13.59
CA GLU A 85 10.32 -9.04 14.70
C GLU A 85 10.97 -9.13 16.09
N GLU A 86 12.31 -9.04 16.17
CA GLU A 86 13.12 -9.10 17.41
C GLU A 86 12.85 -10.34 18.30
N LEU A 87 12.37 -11.42 17.70
CA LEU A 87 12.01 -12.63 18.45
C LEU A 87 13.23 -13.43 18.90
N ILE A 88 14.37 -13.22 18.25
CA ILE A 88 15.68 -13.85 18.53
C ILE A 88 16.81 -12.93 18.07
N ARG A 89 17.95 -12.97 18.79
CA ARG A 89 19.17 -12.23 18.40
C ARG A 89 20.08 -13.00 17.45
N ASP A 90 20.03 -14.33 17.52
CA ASP A 90 20.75 -15.24 16.62
C ASP A 90 19.76 -16.24 16.02
N SER A 91 19.74 -16.30 14.69
CA SER A 91 18.85 -17.17 13.92
C SER A 91 19.60 -18.29 13.20
N ASP A 92 20.93 -18.35 13.33
CA ASP A 92 21.75 -19.36 12.68
C ASP A 92 21.42 -20.75 13.22
N GLY A 93 21.36 -21.71 12.29
CA GLY A 93 20.96 -23.09 12.59
C GLY A 93 19.47 -23.30 12.83
N LEU A 94 18.62 -22.26 12.83
CA LEU A 94 17.18 -22.46 12.99
C LEU A 94 16.57 -23.12 11.75
N THR A 95 15.90 -24.24 12.02
CA THR A 95 15.08 -24.90 10.99
C THR A 95 13.86 -24.06 10.65
N ARG A 96 13.40 -24.17 9.41
CA ARG A 96 12.19 -23.49 8.90
C ARG A 96 10.97 -23.64 9.82
N ILE A 97 10.81 -24.82 10.40
CA ILE A 97 9.69 -25.15 11.28
C ILE A 97 9.81 -24.48 12.64
N TYR A 98 11.03 -24.43 13.19
CA TYR A 98 11.27 -23.71 14.43
C TYR A 98 10.94 -22.22 14.25
N CYS A 99 11.32 -21.65 13.10
CA CYS A 99 10.99 -20.28 12.77
C CYS A 99 9.48 -20.01 12.77
N ILE A 100 8.73 -20.86 12.05
CA ILE A 100 7.27 -20.76 12.01
C ILE A 100 6.65 -20.96 13.40
N SER A 101 7.20 -21.83 14.23
CA SER A 101 6.69 -22.02 15.58
C SER A 101 6.90 -20.79 16.46
N LEU A 102 8.03 -20.10 16.33
CA LEU A 102 8.27 -18.85 17.06
C LEU A 102 7.29 -17.76 16.60
N LEU A 103 7.13 -17.59 15.28
CA LEU A 103 6.17 -16.65 14.70
C LEU A 103 4.71 -16.96 15.12
N LEU A 104 4.33 -18.24 15.15
CA LEU A 104 3.02 -18.67 15.63
C LEU A 104 2.82 -18.33 17.11
N LYS A 105 3.82 -18.60 17.97
CA LYS A 105 3.74 -18.29 19.41
C LYS A 105 3.53 -16.81 19.63
N ASP A 106 4.32 -15.99 18.96
CA ASP A 106 4.24 -14.54 19.05
C ASP A 106 2.87 -14.02 18.54
N VAL A 107 2.42 -14.47 17.38
CA VAL A 107 1.09 -14.09 16.87
C VAL A 107 -0.04 -14.58 17.77
N ILE A 108 0.06 -15.76 18.39
CA ILE A 108 -0.98 -16.24 19.31
C ILE A 108 -0.95 -15.50 20.62
N TRP A 109 0.24 -15.18 21.14
CA TRP A 109 0.39 -14.32 22.31
C TRP A 109 -0.36 -13.01 22.08
N ILE A 110 -0.12 -12.37 20.95
CA ILE A 110 -0.82 -11.16 20.49
C ILE A 110 -2.34 -11.36 20.40
N TRP A 111 -2.78 -12.46 19.79
CA TRP A 111 -4.20 -12.69 19.48
C TRP A 111 -5.03 -13.26 20.63
N SER A 112 -4.40 -13.89 21.63
CA SER A 112 -5.08 -14.54 22.74
C SER A 112 -5.32 -13.62 23.93
N GLY A 113 -4.61 -12.48 24.03
CA GLY A 113 -4.79 -11.47 25.08
C GLY A 113 -4.58 -11.99 26.50
N LYS A 114 -4.17 -13.26 26.67
CA LYS A 114 -3.83 -13.83 27.97
C LYS A 114 -2.39 -13.50 28.25
N GLY A 115 -2.17 -12.39 28.94
CA GLY A 115 -0.91 -12.13 29.63
C GLY A 115 -0.54 -13.36 30.45
N GLY A 116 0.57 -13.99 30.08
CA GLY A 116 1.28 -14.87 30.99
C GLY A 116 1.75 -14.03 32.17
N GLU A 117 1.45 -14.49 33.38
CA GLU A 117 1.71 -13.82 34.67
C GLU A 117 3.18 -13.59 35.02
N ASN A 118 4.12 -13.72 34.08
CA ASN A 118 5.55 -13.55 34.37
C ASN A 118 6.15 -12.50 33.43
N ASP A 119 5.85 -11.24 33.72
CA ASP A 119 6.79 -10.12 33.75
C ASP A 119 5.99 -8.89 34.19
N SER A 120 6.03 -8.63 35.50
CA SER A 120 5.42 -7.46 36.12
C SER A 120 6.17 -6.21 35.66
N ASP A 121 5.63 -5.55 34.64
CA ASP A 121 5.62 -4.08 34.44
C ASP A 121 5.02 -3.69 33.08
N ASP A 122 4.80 -4.64 32.16
CA ASP A 122 4.13 -4.38 30.89
C ASP A 122 2.62 -4.60 30.97
N LEU A 123 1.85 -3.52 31.11
CA LEU A 123 0.40 -3.54 30.86
C LEU A 123 0.13 -4.22 29.50
N PRO A 124 -0.68 -5.31 29.46
CA PRO A 124 -0.89 -6.08 28.25
C PRO A 124 -1.52 -5.20 27.16
N MET A 125 -0.87 -5.16 26.00
CA MET A 125 -1.28 -4.33 24.86
C MET A 125 -2.70 -4.72 24.40
N PRO A 126 -3.64 -3.76 24.23
CA PRO A 126 -4.99 -4.11 23.81
C PRO A 126 -5.00 -4.79 22.43
N ARG A 127 -5.79 -5.85 22.27
CA ARG A 127 -5.91 -6.63 21.01
C ARG A 127 -6.10 -5.75 19.77
N SER A 128 -6.96 -4.73 19.88
CA SER A 128 -7.23 -3.80 18.77
C SER A 128 -6.00 -3.01 18.32
N VAL A 129 -5.05 -2.72 19.23
CA VAL A 129 -3.79 -2.05 18.90
C VAL A 129 -2.92 -3.00 18.08
N LEU A 130 -2.76 -4.24 18.56
CA LEU A 130 -1.91 -5.23 17.90
C LEU A 130 -2.43 -5.64 16.51
N GLU A 131 -3.74 -5.75 16.33
CA GLU A 131 -4.36 -6.02 15.02
C GLU A 131 -4.01 -4.92 14.01
N ILE A 132 -4.03 -3.66 14.45
CA ILE A 132 -3.70 -2.51 13.61
C ILE A 132 -2.20 -2.45 13.38
N SER A 133 -1.37 -2.66 14.40
CA SER A 133 0.08 -2.71 14.24
C SER A 133 0.50 -3.79 13.24
N ALA A 134 -0.14 -4.96 13.28
CA ALA A 134 0.11 -6.01 12.29
C ALA A 134 -0.32 -5.59 10.87
N ALA A 135 -1.48 -4.94 10.73
CA ALA A 135 -1.95 -4.43 9.44
C ALA A 135 -1.05 -3.34 8.86
N VAL A 136 -0.55 -2.45 9.74
CA VAL A 136 0.42 -1.39 9.41
C VAL A 136 1.75 -2.01 9.02
N ASN A 137 2.30 -2.93 9.80
CA ASN A 137 3.56 -3.61 9.48
C ASN A 137 3.51 -4.28 8.10
N LEU A 138 2.38 -4.92 7.77
CA LEU A 138 2.20 -5.57 6.47
C LEU A 138 2.18 -4.60 5.28
N ASN A 139 1.83 -3.32 5.49
CA ASN A 139 1.66 -2.32 4.44
C ASN A 139 2.25 -0.96 4.85
N SER A 140 3.39 -0.97 5.53
CA SER A 140 3.95 0.22 6.20
C SER A 140 4.14 1.38 5.23
N GLN A 141 4.69 1.11 4.05
CA GLN A 141 4.87 2.10 2.97
C GLN A 141 3.57 2.79 2.53
N VAL A 142 2.45 2.07 2.52
CA VAL A 142 1.14 2.63 2.12
C VAL A 142 0.58 3.51 3.24
N ILE A 143 0.75 3.09 4.49
CA ILE A 143 0.32 3.89 5.64
C ILE A 143 1.16 5.15 5.74
N ASP A 144 2.47 5.04 5.58
CA ASP A 144 3.41 6.16 5.57
C ASP A 144 3.06 7.15 4.45
N LEU A 145 2.86 6.68 3.20
CA LEU A 145 2.44 7.54 2.10
C LEU A 145 1.15 8.32 2.42
N ARG A 146 0.17 7.66 3.03
CA ARG A 146 -1.11 8.30 3.40
C ARG A 146 -0.91 9.34 4.49
N LEU A 147 -0.15 9.03 5.52
CA LEU A 147 0.16 9.97 6.60
C LEU A 147 0.88 11.20 6.06
N SER A 148 1.93 11.00 5.25
CA SER A 148 2.65 12.09 4.59
C SER A 148 1.71 12.94 3.71
N SER A 149 0.77 12.31 3.01
CA SER A 149 -0.19 13.03 2.16
C SER A 149 -1.19 13.87 2.94
N VAL A 150 -1.66 13.37 4.07
CA VAL A 150 -2.55 14.11 4.97
C VAL A 150 -1.82 15.25 5.63
N HIS A 151 -0.61 15.00 6.14
CA HIS A 151 0.25 16.03 6.71
C HIS A 151 0.54 17.15 5.70
N ALA A 152 0.87 16.80 4.45
CA ALA A 152 1.05 17.76 3.37
C ALA A 152 -0.22 18.59 3.08
N GLY A 153 -1.39 17.97 3.19
CA GLY A 153 -2.68 18.65 3.08
C GLY A 153 -2.94 19.64 4.22
N ILE A 154 -2.64 19.25 5.45
CA ILE A 154 -2.78 20.09 6.66
C ILE A 154 -1.92 21.36 6.52
N LEU A 155 -0.66 21.20 6.15
CA LEU A 155 0.26 22.35 5.97
C LEU A 155 -0.15 23.29 4.83
N ARG A 156 -0.98 22.83 3.90
CA ARG A 156 -1.51 23.64 2.79
C ARG A 156 -2.78 24.41 3.18
N HIS A 157 -3.50 23.97 4.20
CA HIS A 157 -4.86 24.43 4.54
C HIS A 157 -4.96 24.98 5.97
N ASP A 158 -4.00 25.83 6.37
CA ASP A 158 -4.01 26.53 7.66
C ASP A 158 -4.09 25.57 8.87
N ASP A 159 -3.24 24.54 8.86
CA ASP A 159 -3.00 23.60 9.96
C ASP A 159 -4.17 22.69 10.34
N LYS A 160 -5.21 22.61 9.49
CA LYS A 160 -6.35 21.70 9.69
C LYS A 160 -6.85 21.12 8.38
N ILE A 161 -7.24 19.86 8.41
CA ILE A 161 -7.96 19.24 7.29
C ILE A 161 -9.25 18.59 7.78
N ARG A 162 -10.34 18.85 7.05
CA ARG A 162 -11.56 18.04 7.15
C ARG A 162 -11.53 17.01 6.05
N PHE A 163 -11.66 15.76 6.42
CA PHE A 163 -11.83 14.71 5.45
C PHE A 163 -13.28 14.66 4.95
N PRO A 164 -13.49 14.41 3.65
CA PRO A 164 -14.83 14.20 3.10
C PRO A 164 -15.58 13.09 3.87
N GLY A 165 -16.76 13.41 4.40
CA GLY A 165 -17.60 12.46 5.14
C GLY A 165 -17.23 12.23 6.61
N SER A 166 -16.36 13.06 7.21
CA SER A 166 -16.02 13.02 8.64
C SER A 166 -16.28 14.36 9.32
N HIS A 167 -16.91 14.33 10.50
CA HIS A 167 -16.98 15.50 11.40
C HIS A 167 -15.68 15.73 12.17
N GLN A 168 -14.78 14.74 12.18
CA GLN A 168 -13.51 14.83 12.87
C GLN A 168 -12.52 15.65 12.04
N MET A 169 -12.05 16.76 12.61
CA MET A 169 -10.89 17.49 12.11
C MET A 169 -9.62 16.78 12.54
N VAL A 170 -8.62 16.78 11.66
CA VAL A 170 -7.26 16.41 12.00
C VAL A 170 -6.41 17.66 11.94
N THR A 171 -5.65 17.93 13.00
CA THR A 171 -4.81 19.12 13.15
C THR A 171 -3.34 18.74 13.05
N LEU A 172 -2.46 19.74 12.93
CA LEU A 172 -1.01 19.52 12.98
C LEU A 172 -0.56 18.90 14.32
N ASP A 173 -1.24 19.21 15.43
CA ASP A 173 -0.92 18.66 16.76
C ASP A 173 -1.10 17.14 16.83
N ASP A 174 -2.04 16.58 16.06
CA ASP A 174 -2.23 15.12 15.96
C ASP A 174 -0.97 14.42 15.37
N PHE A 175 -0.08 15.18 14.73
CA PHE A 175 1.14 14.70 14.07
C PHE A 175 2.42 14.98 14.87
N THR A 176 2.48 16.04 15.68
CA THR A 176 3.72 16.50 16.35
C THR A 176 4.08 15.71 17.59
N GLU A 177 3.10 15.15 18.31
CA GLU A 177 3.35 14.44 19.57
C GLU A 177 3.46 12.91 19.42
N GLY A 178 3.14 12.35 18.24
CA GLY A 178 2.79 10.93 18.14
C GLY A 178 3.59 10.03 17.20
N PHE A 179 4.49 10.58 16.39
CA PHE A 179 5.19 9.82 15.34
C PHE A 179 6.71 10.05 15.39
N PRO A 180 7.45 9.26 16.18
CA PRO A 180 8.89 9.43 16.30
C PRO A 180 9.66 9.01 15.04
N GLU A 181 9.09 8.10 14.23
CA GLU A 181 9.69 7.57 13.00
C GLU A 181 8.64 6.99 12.02
N SER A 182 9.08 6.65 10.80
CA SER A 182 8.35 5.93 9.75
C SER A 182 7.95 4.54 10.18
N PHE A 183 6.72 4.11 9.88
CA PHE A 183 6.35 2.71 10.10
C PHE A 183 7.14 1.75 9.21
N ALA A 184 7.63 2.21 8.06
CA ALA A 184 8.53 1.43 7.21
C ALA A 184 9.92 1.21 7.81
N ASN A 185 10.33 2.06 8.76
CA ASN A 185 11.59 1.91 9.49
C ASN A 185 11.40 1.14 10.81
N MET A 186 10.18 1.13 11.35
CA MET A 186 9.84 0.28 12.49
C MET A 186 9.96 -1.19 12.07
N GLY A 187 10.90 -1.91 12.67
CA GLY A 187 11.27 -3.26 12.26
C GLY A 187 10.22 -4.29 12.63
N SER A 188 9.42 -4.00 13.65
CA SER A 188 8.45 -4.94 14.21
C SER A 188 7.07 -4.33 14.44
N LYS A 189 6.04 -5.19 14.41
CA LYS A 189 4.69 -4.78 14.83
C LYS A 189 4.62 -4.42 16.32
N ARG A 190 5.57 -4.90 17.14
CA ARG A 190 5.63 -4.61 18.58
C ARG A 190 6.02 -3.16 18.79
N GLU A 191 7.06 -2.71 18.10
CA GLU A 191 7.51 -1.31 18.10
C GLU A 191 6.39 -0.36 17.63
N ILE A 192 5.65 -0.76 16.59
CA ILE A 192 4.46 -0.03 16.12
C ILE A 192 3.36 0.02 17.20
N ALA A 193 3.12 -1.09 17.89
CA ALA A 193 2.13 -1.15 18.96
C ALA A 193 2.51 -0.31 20.19
N GLU A 194 3.79 -0.31 20.55
CA GLU A 194 4.34 0.52 21.62
C GLU A 194 4.23 2.01 21.26
N THR A 195 4.50 2.37 20.00
CA THR A 195 4.24 3.72 19.47
C THR A 195 2.77 4.09 19.64
N PHE A 196 1.83 3.22 19.27
CA PHE A 196 0.40 3.47 19.47
C PHE A 196 -0.03 3.58 20.94
N LYS A 197 0.66 2.88 21.85
CA LYS A 197 0.42 2.97 23.30
C LYS A 197 0.90 4.32 23.84
N MET A 198 2.08 4.76 23.43
CA MET A 198 2.65 6.06 23.83
C MET A 198 1.92 7.24 23.16
N ALA A 199 1.37 7.02 21.96
CA ALA A 199 0.68 8.02 21.16
C ALA A 199 -0.73 7.55 20.72
N PRO A 200 -1.75 7.62 21.60
CA PRO A 200 -3.11 7.19 21.25
C PRO A 200 -3.76 7.95 20.07
N GLN A 201 -3.35 9.20 19.82
CA GLN A 201 -3.84 9.98 18.66
C GLN A 201 -3.32 9.42 17.34
N CYS A 202 -2.07 8.96 17.31
CA CYS A 202 -1.48 8.25 16.17
C CYS A 202 -2.31 7.01 15.81
N LEU A 203 -2.69 6.20 16.80
CA LEU A 203 -3.58 5.05 16.60
C LEU A 203 -4.95 5.47 16.03
N LYS A 204 -5.55 6.54 16.57
CA LYS A 204 -6.85 7.06 16.12
C LYS A 204 -6.80 7.49 14.65
N LEU A 205 -5.73 8.19 14.26
CA LEU A 205 -5.49 8.62 12.90
C LEU A 205 -5.27 7.44 11.96
N VAL A 206 -4.41 6.48 12.33
CA VAL A 206 -4.17 5.28 11.51
C VAL A 206 -5.44 4.43 11.35
N LYS A 207 -6.25 4.28 12.41
CA LYS A 207 -7.58 3.64 12.33
C LYS A 207 -8.45 4.33 11.29
N TYR A 208 -8.50 5.66 11.34
CA TYR A 208 -9.29 6.45 10.42
C TYR A 208 -8.81 6.29 8.97
N LEU A 209 -7.50 6.41 8.73
CA LEU A 209 -6.93 6.26 7.39
C LEU A 209 -7.13 4.85 6.84
N SER A 210 -6.98 3.83 7.68
CA SER A 210 -7.22 2.43 7.30
C SER A 210 -8.69 2.19 6.97
N LYS A 211 -9.64 2.78 7.72
CA LYS A 211 -11.08 2.62 7.46
C LYS A 211 -11.51 3.30 6.16
N ASN A 212 -10.99 4.48 5.85
CA ASN A 212 -11.46 5.29 4.72
C ASN A 212 -10.65 5.04 3.45
N TYR A 213 -9.38 4.68 3.58
CA TYR A 213 -8.44 4.54 2.46
C TYR A 213 -7.79 3.16 2.39
N GLY A 214 -7.98 2.27 3.38
CA GLY A 214 -7.34 0.96 3.54
C GLY A 214 -7.14 0.17 2.26
N GLY A 215 -8.23 0.04 1.49
CA GLY A 215 -8.28 -0.78 0.29
C GLY A 215 -7.88 -0.09 -1.02
N TYR A 216 -7.40 1.16 -1.01
CA TYR A 216 -7.15 1.86 -2.28
C TYR A 216 -5.79 1.52 -2.89
N LEU A 217 -4.74 1.36 -2.08
CA LEU A 217 -3.36 1.23 -2.56
C LEU A 217 -2.70 -0.03 -2.07
N ILE A 218 -1.91 -0.67 -2.93
CA ILE A 218 -0.93 -1.69 -2.57
C ILE A 218 0.45 -1.30 -3.11
N PRO A 219 1.55 -1.59 -2.41
CA PRO A 219 2.88 -1.39 -2.97
C PRO A 219 3.07 -2.36 -4.15
N THR A 220 3.71 -1.90 -5.24
CA THR A 220 4.03 -2.79 -6.37
C THR A 220 5.10 -3.79 -5.95
N ASN A 221 4.96 -5.04 -6.37
CA ASN A 221 6.02 -6.04 -6.30
C ASN A 221 6.07 -6.89 -7.57
N GLY A 222 7.26 -7.38 -7.92
CA GLY A 222 7.48 -8.28 -9.05
C GLY A 222 6.81 -7.80 -10.35
N LYS A 223 5.78 -8.52 -10.79
CA LYS A 223 5.08 -8.27 -12.08
C LYS A 223 4.24 -6.99 -12.10
N LEU A 224 3.92 -6.42 -10.93
CA LEU A 224 3.14 -5.18 -10.83
C LEU A 224 4.00 -3.93 -11.00
N ILE A 225 5.33 -4.04 -10.94
CA ILE A 225 6.25 -2.92 -11.13
C ILE A 225 6.21 -2.47 -12.58
N MET A 226 6.02 -1.17 -12.79
CA MET A 226 6.20 -0.56 -14.10
C MET A 226 7.69 -0.33 -14.33
N SER A 227 8.26 -1.09 -15.26
CA SER A 227 9.67 -0.94 -15.65
C SER A 227 9.91 0.40 -16.34
N GLY A 228 11.15 0.91 -16.24
CA GLY A 228 11.56 2.20 -16.84
C GLY A 228 11.65 3.35 -15.83
N PHE A 229 11.18 3.17 -14.61
CA PHE A 229 11.44 4.11 -13.51
C PHE A 229 12.70 3.69 -12.74
N PRO A 230 13.49 4.64 -12.20
CA PRO A 230 14.59 4.32 -11.29
C PRO A 230 14.12 3.52 -10.07
N ASP A 231 14.97 2.64 -9.54
CA ASP A 231 14.66 1.80 -8.37
C ASP A 231 14.33 2.61 -7.10
N SER A 232 14.78 3.86 -7.04
CA SER A 232 14.46 4.81 -5.97
C SER A 232 13.01 5.31 -6.01
N VAL A 233 12.30 5.15 -7.13
CA VAL A 233 10.89 5.55 -7.27
C VAL A 233 9.99 4.47 -6.70
N ARG A 234 9.36 4.76 -5.56
CA ARG A 234 8.35 3.86 -4.99
C ARG A 234 7.09 3.91 -5.84
N GLN A 235 6.55 2.74 -6.19
CA GLN A 235 5.35 2.63 -7.00
C GLN A 235 4.24 1.89 -6.24
N PHE A 236 3.02 2.35 -6.44
CA PHE A 236 1.83 1.80 -5.82
C PHE A 236 0.76 1.58 -6.88
N VAL A 237 -0.02 0.52 -6.72
CA VAL A 237 -1.17 0.22 -7.58
C VAL A 237 -2.44 0.65 -6.88
N LEU A 238 -3.33 1.33 -7.61
CA LEU A 238 -4.69 1.59 -7.17
C LEU A 238 -5.56 0.35 -7.41
N VAL A 239 -6.04 -0.28 -6.34
CA VAL A 239 -6.85 -1.51 -6.37
C VAL A 239 -8.33 -1.27 -6.08
N GLN A 240 -8.74 -0.04 -5.82
CA GLN A 240 -10.14 0.31 -5.68
C GLN A 240 -10.44 1.51 -6.57
N ALA A 241 -11.48 1.38 -7.40
CA ALA A 241 -11.94 2.48 -8.21
C ALA A 241 -12.61 3.55 -7.32
N PRO A 242 -12.45 4.86 -7.62
CA PRO A 242 -13.11 5.92 -6.88
C PRO A 242 -14.63 5.71 -6.81
N LYS A 243 -15.26 6.22 -5.73
CA LYS A 243 -16.68 5.97 -5.40
C LYS A 243 -17.66 6.30 -6.54
N HIS A 244 -17.29 7.23 -7.42
CA HIS A 244 -18.15 7.72 -8.51
C HIS A 244 -17.70 7.27 -9.90
N SER A 245 -16.73 6.37 -10.00
CA SER A 245 -16.25 5.91 -11.30
C SER A 245 -17.23 4.94 -11.97
N SER A 246 -17.57 5.22 -13.23
CA SER A 246 -18.40 4.33 -14.04
C SER A 246 -17.65 3.04 -14.35
N ARG A 247 -18.27 1.89 -14.10
CA ARG A 247 -17.66 0.56 -14.29
C ARG A 247 -17.83 0.10 -15.74
N THR A 248 -17.24 0.83 -16.68
CA THR A 248 -17.21 0.43 -18.10
C THR A 248 -16.28 -0.78 -18.28
N PRO A 249 -16.71 -1.82 -19.02
CA PRO A 249 -15.89 -3.00 -19.31
C PRO A 249 -14.61 -2.63 -20.05
N GLN A 250 -13.50 -3.30 -19.70
CA GLN A 250 -12.21 -3.10 -20.34
C GLN A 250 -12.18 -3.84 -21.68
N ASN A 251 -11.92 -3.10 -22.76
CA ASN A 251 -11.51 -3.70 -24.03
C ASN A 251 -10.09 -4.28 -23.89
N PRO A 252 -9.75 -5.34 -24.64
CA PRO A 252 -8.40 -5.88 -24.66
C PRO A 252 -7.40 -4.79 -25.04
N ASN A 253 -6.33 -4.69 -24.25
CA ASN A 253 -5.34 -3.63 -24.38
C ASN A 253 -4.39 -3.97 -25.55
N ASP A 254 -4.76 -3.61 -26.78
CA ASP A 254 -3.89 -3.74 -27.96
C ASP A 254 -3.26 -2.40 -28.36
N GLU A 255 -2.15 -2.42 -29.10
CA GLU A 255 -1.39 -1.19 -29.40
C GLU A 255 -2.14 -0.18 -30.29
N LYS A 256 -3.20 -0.62 -30.97
CA LYS A 256 -3.93 0.19 -31.98
C LYS A 256 -5.28 0.71 -31.49
N THR A 257 -5.93 -0.02 -30.58
CA THR A 257 -7.29 0.24 -30.09
C THR A 257 -7.41 0.16 -28.56
N GLY A 258 -6.31 -0.17 -27.87
CA GLY A 258 -6.26 -0.22 -26.41
C GLY A 258 -6.34 1.16 -25.75
N PRO A 259 -6.63 1.19 -24.44
CA PRO A 259 -6.72 2.41 -23.66
C PRO A 259 -5.42 3.22 -23.73
N MET A 260 -5.57 4.54 -23.80
CA MET A 260 -4.45 5.46 -23.69
C MET A 260 -3.97 5.51 -22.25
N VAL A 261 -2.66 5.56 -22.05
CA VAL A 261 -2.08 5.78 -20.72
C VAL A 261 -1.52 7.19 -20.68
N LEU A 262 -1.97 7.95 -19.68
CA LEU A 262 -1.66 9.35 -19.49
C LEU A 262 -1.11 9.60 -18.10
N PHE A 263 -0.20 10.55 -17.98
CA PHE A 263 0.45 10.92 -16.75
C PHE A 263 -0.04 12.27 -16.24
N HIS A 264 -0.11 12.42 -14.92
CA HIS A 264 -0.43 13.69 -14.27
C HIS A 264 0.49 13.88 -13.07
N GLY A 265 1.24 14.99 -13.05
CA GLY A 265 2.05 15.38 -11.91
C GLY A 265 1.24 16.24 -10.96
N THR A 266 1.36 15.97 -9.66
CA THR A 266 0.62 16.70 -8.64
C THR A 266 1.39 16.75 -7.31
N SER A 267 0.97 17.64 -6.42
CA SER A 267 1.48 17.69 -5.05
C SER A 267 0.97 16.50 -4.24
N LEU A 268 1.80 16.00 -3.33
CA LEU A 268 1.42 14.97 -2.35
C LEU A 268 0.13 15.32 -1.58
N SER A 269 -0.09 16.61 -1.30
CA SER A 269 -1.30 17.13 -0.62
C SER A 269 -2.62 16.80 -1.33
N ASN A 270 -2.61 16.60 -2.65
CA ASN A 270 -3.82 16.31 -3.43
C ASN A 270 -4.17 14.81 -3.43
N LEU A 271 -3.24 13.93 -3.07
CA LEU A 271 -3.42 12.48 -3.17
C LEU A 271 -4.66 11.98 -2.40
N PRO A 272 -4.96 12.40 -1.16
CA PRO A 272 -6.13 11.90 -0.44
C PRO A 272 -7.45 12.18 -1.17
N SER A 273 -7.58 13.39 -1.75
CA SER A 273 -8.76 13.76 -2.55
C SER A 273 -8.86 12.91 -3.81
N ILE A 274 -7.74 12.73 -4.51
CA ILE A 274 -7.69 11.95 -5.76
C ILE A 274 -8.03 10.48 -5.52
N LEU A 275 -7.58 9.89 -4.41
CA LEU A 275 -7.92 8.51 -4.06
C LEU A 275 -9.43 8.34 -3.83
N LEU A 276 -10.08 9.30 -3.17
CA LEU A 276 -11.51 9.22 -2.86
C LEU A 276 -12.41 9.52 -4.06
N ASN A 277 -12.11 10.61 -4.77
CA ASN A 277 -13.00 11.17 -5.77
C ASN A 277 -12.56 10.88 -7.21
N GLY A 278 -11.30 10.50 -7.41
CA GLY A 278 -10.66 10.47 -8.73
C GLY A 278 -10.03 11.80 -9.09
N LEU A 279 -9.59 11.94 -10.34
CA LEU A 279 -9.14 13.22 -10.87
C LEU A 279 -10.36 14.09 -11.16
N GLU A 280 -10.31 15.34 -10.73
CA GLU A 280 -11.36 16.33 -10.96
C GLU A 280 -10.78 17.47 -11.80
N ALA A 281 -11.44 17.80 -12.90
CA ALA A 281 -11.20 19.04 -13.62
C ALA A 281 -12.18 20.09 -13.06
N LYS A 282 -11.66 21.28 -12.79
CA LYS A 282 -12.48 22.47 -12.53
C LYS A 282 -12.90 23.12 -13.85
N SER A 283 -14.09 23.70 -13.87
CA SER A 283 -14.53 24.58 -14.96
C SER A 283 -14.05 26.00 -14.65
N GLU A 284 -12.76 26.26 -14.85
CA GLU A 284 -12.20 27.61 -14.79
C GLU A 284 -11.72 27.97 -16.20
N GLU A 285 -12.08 29.15 -16.68
CA GLU A 285 -11.62 29.64 -17.98
C GLU A 285 -10.18 30.14 -17.85
N LEU A 286 -9.23 29.39 -18.38
CA LEU A 286 -7.83 29.75 -18.48
C LEU A 286 -7.49 29.93 -19.95
N TYR A 287 -7.02 31.14 -20.32
CA TYR A 287 -6.61 31.47 -21.70
C TYR A 287 -7.70 31.18 -22.77
N GLY A 288 -8.98 31.39 -22.43
CA GLY A 288 -10.12 31.13 -23.33
C GLY A 288 -10.51 29.66 -23.46
N LYS A 289 -9.96 28.77 -22.61
CA LYS A 289 -10.33 27.35 -22.53
C LYS A 289 -10.92 27.04 -21.16
N VAL A 290 -12.01 26.27 -21.14
CA VAL A 290 -12.81 25.94 -19.93
C VAL A 290 -12.28 24.70 -19.18
N SER A 291 -11.06 24.26 -19.50
CA SER A 291 -10.53 22.93 -19.14
C SER A 291 -9.28 23.06 -18.29
N THR A 292 -9.19 22.31 -17.19
CA THR A 292 -8.13 22.52 -16.17
C THR A 292 -7.33 21.27 -15.80
N LEU A 293 -7.68 20.09 -16.30
CA LEU A 293 -6.89 18.88 -16.06
C LEU A 293 -5.93 18.62 -17.22
N PHE A 294 -4.64 18.80 -16.95
CA PHE A 294 -3.57 18.56 -17.90
C PHE A 294 -2.93 17.21 -17.66
N MET A 295 -2.78 16.42 -18.71
CA MET A 295 -2.10 15.12 -18.67
C MET A 295 -1.22 14.93 -19.91
N ALA A 296 -0.14 14.17 -19.80
CA ALA A 296 0.76 13.93 -20.92
C ALA A 296 0.96 12.43 -21.17
N GLU A 297 1.22 12.06 -22.42
CA GLU A 297 1.58 10.66 -22.74
C GLU A 297 2.98 10.28 -22.20
N GLU A 298 3.84 11.29 -22.00
CA GLU A 298 5.19 11.12 -21.46
C GLU A 298 5.26 11.52 -19.98
N PRO A 299 5.80 10.65 -19.09
CA PRO A 299 5.99 11.00 -17.68
C PRO A 299 6.79 12.27 -17.48
N ALA A 300 7.79 12.52 -18.34
CA ALA A 300 8.70 13.65 -18.25
C ALA A 300 7.97 15.00 -18.39
N SER A 301 6.94 15.08 -19.24
CA SER A 301 6.11 16.28 -19.35
C SER A 301 5.31 16.54 -18.08
N SER A 302 4.71 15.49 -17.51
CA SER A 302 3.96 15.60 -16.26
C SER A 302 4.86 15.80 -15.04
N PHE A 303 6.14 15.43 -15.15
CA PHE A 303 7.11 15.51 -14.08
C PHE A 303 7.27 16.93 -13.54
N TYR A 304 7.29 17.93 -14.41
CA TYR A 304 7.45 19.34 -14.00
C TYR A 304 6.34 19.81 -13.03
N TYR A 305 5.15 19.23 -13.17
CA TYR A 305 3.99 19.55 -12.34
C TYR A 305 3.92 18.73 -11.04
N VAL A 306 4.88 17.82 -10.83
CA VAL A 306 5.07 17.13 -9.56
C VAL A 306 5.53 18.16 -8.54
N GLY A 307 4.56 18.77 -7.85
CA GLY A 307 4.79 19.84 -6.88
C GLY A 307 5.53 19.33 -5.66
N CYS A 308 6.86 19.23 -5.75
CA CYS A 308 7.77 18.99 -4.64
C CYS A 308 7.91 20.30 -3.86
N ARG A 309 6.96 20.58 -2.97
CA ARG A 309 7.21 21.58 -1.92
C ARG A 309 8.05 20.90 -0.87
N VAL A 310 9.15 21.55 -0.47
CA VAL A 310 9.91 21.14 0.71
C VAL A 310 8.98 21.26 1.89
N ILE A 311 8.40 20.14 2.32
CA ILE A 311 7.72 20.09 3.59
C ILE A 311 8.85 20.03 4.59
N LYS A 312 9.21 21.17 5.18
CA LYS A 312 10.04 21.19 6.40
C LYS A 312 9.23 20.46 7.49
N SER A 313 9.20 19.14 7.46
CA SER A 313 8.39 18.37 8.39
C SER A 313 9.01 18.46 9.77
N LEU A 314 8.16 18.65 10.77
CA LEU A 314 8.47 18.37 12.17
C LEU A 314 8.71 16.87 12.41
N TRP A 315 8.39 16.04 11.41
CA TRP A 315 8.73 14.63 11.35
C TRP A 315 10.19 14.47 10.96
N LYS A 316 10.91 13.52 11.58
CA LYS A 316 12.31 13.22 11.21
C LYS A 316 12.43 13.12 9.67
N PRO A 317 13.53 13.62 9.09
CA PRO A 317 13.68 13.92 7.65
C PRO A 317 13.55 12.73 6.69
N ASP A 318 13.33 11.51 7.17
CA ASP A 318 13.37 10.29 6.37
C ASP A 318 12.03 9.94 5.69
N LEU A 319 10.95 10.64 6.05
CA LEU A 319 9.60 10.38 5.55
C LEU A 319 9.12 11.43 4.55
N HIS A 320 9.52 11.27 3.29
CA HIS A 320 8.83 11.84 2.12
C HIS A 320 8.55 13.36 2.17
N SER A 321 9.29 14.09 3.00
CA SER A 321 9.20 15.54 3.24
C SER A 321 9.37 16.32 1.94
N ASP A 322 10.22 15.81 1.06
CA ASP A 322 10.48 16.39 -0.26
C ASP A 322 10.07 15.40 -1.35
N CYS A 323 8.78 15.06 -1.42
CA CYS A 323 8.28 14.25 -2.52
C CYS A 323 7.04 14.86 -3.19
N GLY A 324 6.86 14.50 -4.45
CA GLY A 324 5.62 14.72 -5.15
C GLY A 324 5.11 13.44 -5.78
N ILE A 325 3.92 13.53 -6.36
CA ILE A 325 3.20 12.39 -6.91
C ILE A 325 3.08 12.53 -8.41
N LEU A 326 3.49 11.47 -9.12
CA LEU A 326 3.14 11.27 -10.51
C LEU A 326 2.10 10.15 -10.57
N LEU A 327 1.00 10.40 -11.28
CA LEU A 327 -0.08 9.44 -11.47
C LEU A 327 0.00 8.90 -12.89
N ALA A 328 -0.15 7.59 -13.07
CA ALA A 328 -0.46 7.04 -14.39
C ALA A 328 -1.92 6.57 -14.42
N SER A 329 -2.62 7.02 -15.43
CA SER A 329 -4.05 6.84 -15.59
C SER A 329 -4.38 6.18 -16.92
N GLU A 330 -5.41 5.35 -16.91
CA GLU A 330 -6.01 4.71 -18.06
C GLU A 330 -7.16 5.58 -18.56
N LEU A 331 -7.19 5.86 -19.85
CA LEU A 331 -8.32 6.44 -20.56
C LEU A 331 -8.88 5.38 -21.54
N PRO A 332 -10.11 4.87 -21.33
CA PRO A 332 -10.68 3.77 -22.12
C PRO A 332 -10.89 4.07 -23.61
N GLN A 333 -10.95 5.35 -23.98
CA GLN A 333 -11.25 5.76 -25.35
C GLN A 333 -9.99 5.74 -26.21
N THR A 334 -10.15 5.27 -27.45
CA THR A 334 -9.13 5.43 -28.50
C THR A 334 -9.02 6.89 -28.88
N ARG A 335 -7.78 7.35 -29.13
CA ARG A 335 -7.41 8.71 -29.56
C ARG A 335 -8.45 9.31 -30.50
N THR A 336 -9.23 10.29 -30.04
CA THR A 336 -10.03 11.13 -30.94
C THR A 336 -9.11 12.17 -31.58
N PRO A 337 -9.23 12.43 -32.90
CA PRO A 337 -8.39 13.41 -33.59
C PRO A 337 -8.53 14.85 -33.07
N ASP A 338 -9.66 15.16 -32.43
CA ASP A 338 -10.07 16.53 -32.06
C ASP A 338 -9.66 16.95 -30.64
N TRP A 339 -8.77 16.22 -29.97
CA TRP A 339 -8.25 16.68 -28.68
C TRP A 339 -7.26 17.83 -28.88
N ASP A 340 -7.53 18.95 -28.21
CA ASP A 340 -6.69 20.13 -28.24
C ASP A 340 -5.30 19.81 -27.66
N TYR A 341 -4.30 19.77 -28.54
CA TYR A 341 -2.91 19.72 -28.14
C TYR A 341 -2.40 21.15 -27.92
N GLU A 342 -1.87 21.43 -26.74
CA GLU A 342 -1.04 22.62 -26.56
C GLU A 342 0.44 22.25 -26.70
N THR A 343 1.11 22.90 -27.65
CA THR A 343 2.57 22.96 -27.68
C THR A 343 3.01 24.08 -26.75
N HIS A 344 3.06 23.83 -25.45
CA HIS A 344 3.69 24.78 -24.53
C HIS A 344 5.19 24.85 -24.83
N THR A 345 5.64 25.94 -25.44
CA THR A 345 7.04 26.34 -25.42
C THR A 345 7.34 26.97 -24.07
N ASP A 346 7.48 26.14 -23.03
CA ASP A 346 7.88 26.64 -21.73
C ASP A 346 9.37 27.04 -21.80
N GLY A 347 9.65 28.32 -21.60
CA GLY A 347 10.83 29.04 -22.10
C GLY A 347 12.21 28.59 -21.61
N ASP A 348 12.29 27.63 -20.69
CA ASP A 348 13.55 27.21 -20.06
C ASP A 348 13.89 25.72 -20.25
N VAL A 349 13.01 24.93 -20.89
CA VAL A 349 13.31 23.54 -21.20
C VAL A 349 13.30 23.35 -22.71
N LYS A 350 14.49 23.30 -23.31
CA LYS A 350 14.68 22.70 -24.64
C LYS A 350 14.42 21.19 -24.57
N ILE A 351 13.18 20.78 -24.26
CA ILE A 351 12.70 19.46 -24.65
C ILE A 351 12.59 19.58 -26.17
N GLY A 352 13.53 19.00 -26.90
CA GLY A 352 13.70 19.21 -28.34
C GLY A 352 12.54 18.75 -29.24
N ARG A 353 11.36 18.47 -28.68
CA ARG A 353 10.13 18.10 -29.39
C ARG A 353 8.90 18.58 -28.59
N PRO A 354 7.88 19.18 -29.24
CA PRO A 354 6.58 19.37 -28.62
C PRO A 354 6.03 18.01 -28.19
N GLN A 355 5.64 17.87 -26.93
CA GLN A 355 5.03 16.64 -26.41
C GLN A 355 3.51 16.84 -26.31
N PRO A 356 2.70 15.84 -26.69
CA PRO A 356 1.25 15.97 -26.63
C PRO A 356 0.79 16.06 -25.17
N ILE A 357 0.39 17.27 -24.76
CA ILE A 357 -0.37 17.52 -23.55
C ILE A 357 -1.85 17.49 -23.92
N HIS A 358 -2.60 16.67 -23.20
CA HIS A 358 -4.04 16.49 -23.32
C HIS A 358 -4.72 17.30 -22.21
N ILE A 359 -5.77 18.03 -22.59
CA ILE A 359 -6.55 18.87 -21.68
C ILE A 359 -7.95 18.29 -21.57
N PHE A 360 -8.39 18.03 -20.34
CA PHE A 360 -9.68 17.41 -20.05
C PHE A 360 -10.61 18.36 -19.30
N GLY A 361 -11.89 18.36 -19.71
CA GLY A 361 -12.96 19.05 -19.00
C GLY A 361 -13.59 18.18 -17.89
N PRO A 362 -14.49 18.76 -17.07
CA PRO A 362 -15.17 18.03 -15.99
C PRO A 362 -15.91 16.76 -16.44
N GLU A 363 -16.49 16.78 -17.64
CA GLU A 363 -17.20 15.62 -18.20
C GLU A 363 -16.27 14.48 -18.62
N ASP A 364 -15.02 14.78 -18.93
CA ASP A 364 -14.06 13.78 -19.40
C ASP A 364 -13.44 13.01 -18.24
N THR A 365 -13.32 13.63 -17.06
CA THR A 365 -12.60 13.03 -15.93
C THR A 365 -13.27 11.77 -15.39
N LYS A 366 -14.58 11.61 -15.60
CA LYS A 366 -15.33 10.38 -15.25
C LYS A 366 -14.86 9.14 -16.02
N PHE A 367 -14.15 9.33 -17.13
CA PHE A 367 -13.56 8.25 -17.93
C PHE A 367 -12.10 7.97 -17.56
N ILE A 368 -11.42 8.88 -16.87
CA ILE A 368 -10.01 8.75 -16.50
C ILE A 368 -9.91 7.92 -15.22
N ARG A 369 -9.10 6.86 -15.26
CA ARG A 369 -8.89 5.97 -14.11
C ARG A 369 -7.43 5.98 -13.71
N VAL A 370 -7.13 6.51 -12.52
CA VAL A 370 -5.80 6.37 -11.94
C VAL A 370 -5.54 4.89 -11.64
N ARG A 371 -4.38 4.38 -12.08
CA ARG A 371 -3.99 2.96 -11.90
C ARG A 371 -2.72 2.83 -11.09
N TYR A 372 -1.80 3.77 -11.27
CA TYR A 372 -0.53 3.79 -10.57
C TYR A 372 -0.27 5.13 -9.92
N VAL A 373 0.36 5.09 -8.75
CA VAL A 373 0.87 6.23 -8.01
C VAL A 373 2.38 6.04 -7.88
N PHE A 374 3.14 6.98 -8.40
CA PHE A 374 4.60 7.03 -8.31
C PHE A 374 4.97 8.13 -7.34
N MET A 375 5.77 7.77 -6.34
CA MET A 375 6.28 8.71 -5.36
C MET A 375 7.70 9.09 -5.73
N LEU A 376 7.88 10.37 -6.05
CA LEU A 376 9.11 10.92 -6.61
C LEU A 376 9.80 11.77 -5.55
N LEU A 377 10.98 11.32 -5.10
CA LEU A 377 11.81 12.08 -4.17
C LEU A 377 12.48 13.26 -4.89
N PHE A 378 12.68 14.37 -4.19
CA PHE A 378 13.23 15.61 -4.74
C PHE A 378 14.58 15.43 -5.43
N TYR A 379 15.47 14.58 -4.92
CA TYR A 379 16.76 14.33 -5.58
C TYR A 379 16.65 13.51 -6.88
N VAL A 380 15.59 12.71 -7.02
CA VAL A 380 15.28 12.00 -8.27
C VAL A 380 14.73 12.97 -9.32
N SER A 381 14.17 14.11 -8.87
CA SER A 381 13.56 15.11 -9.75
C SER A 381 14.52 15.76 -10.74
N PHE A 382 15.76 16.01 -10.30
CA PHE A 382 16.80 16.61 -11.14
C PHE A 382 17.36 15.63 -12.18
N ASN A 383 17.38 14.33 -11.86
CA ASN A 383 17.89 13.29 -12.74
C ASN A 383 16.85 12.77 -13.75
N TYR A 384 15.58 13.13 -13.58
CA TYR A 384 14.49 12.69 -14.46
C TYR A 384 14.53 13.33 -15.86
N ARG A 385 15.48 14.25 -16.12
CA ARG A 385 15.86 14.69 -17.48
C ARG A 385 16.36 13.53 -18.37
N LEU A 386 16.63 12.36 -17.80
CA LEU A 386 17.02 11.11 -18.50
C LEU A 386 15.90 10.06 -18.54
N ALA A 387 14.65 10.43 -18.25
CA ALA A 387 13.53 9.49 -18.27
C ALA A 387 13.42 8.76 -19.63
N PRO A 388 13.08 7.47 -19.64
CA PRO A 388 12.97 6.72 -20.89
C PRO A 388 11.89 7.34 -21.78
N THR A 389 12.18 7.42 -23.08
CA THR A 389 11.25 7.98 -24.07
C THR A 389 9.93 7.21 -24.09
N ILE A 390 8.86 7.82 -24.63
CA ILE A 390 7.57 7.14 -24.83
C ILE A 390 7.72 5.82 -25.58
N SER A 391 8.65 5.74 -26.53
CA SER A 391 8.90 4.53 -27.32
C SER A 391 9.41 3.36 -26.47
N THR A 392 10.15 3.67 -25.41
CA THR A 392 10.69 2.70 -24.45
C THR A 392 9.64 2.33 -23.38
N LEU A 393 8.90 3.33 -22.89
CA LEU A 393 7.93 3.14 -21.81
C LEU A 393 6.63 2.51 -22.28
N LYS A 394 6.13 2.86 -23.48
CA LYS A 394 4.82 2.43 -23.97
C LYS A 394 4.63 0.91 -23.96
N PRO A 395 5.57 0.07 -24.44
CA PRO A 395 5.44 -1.38 -24.35
C PRO A 395 5.41 -1.89 -22.89
N LEU A 396 6.19 -1.28 -22.00
CA LEU A 396 6.28 -1.63 -20.58
C LEU A 396 5.00 -1.25 -19.82
N MET A 397 4.46 -0.08 -20.13
CA MET A 397 3.18 0.42 -19.61
C MET A 397 2.03 -0.46 -20.07
N LEU A 398 1.94 -0.76 -21.37
CA LEU A 398 0.92 -1.66 -21.90
C LEU A 398 1.00 -3.04 -21.22
N LYS A 399 2.20 -3.56 -20.95
CA LYS A 399 2.39 -4.80 -20.19
C LYS A 399 1.88 -4.68 -18.75
N ALA A 400 2.18 -3.58 -18.05
CA ALA A 400 1.71 -3.33 -16.69
C ALA A 400 0.17 -3.22 -16.62
N PHE A 401 -0.44 -2.48 -17.55
CA PHE A 401 -1.89 -2.29 -17.64
C PHE A 401 -2.65 -3.49 -18.23
N LYS A 402 -1.98 -4.39 -18.97
CA LYS A 402 -2.52 -5.69 -19.41
C LYS A 402 -2.70 -6.67 -18.26
N SER A 403 -1.90 -6.54 -17.20
CA SER A 403 -2.07 -7.41 -16.05
C SER A 403 -3.46 -7.12 -15.47
N ARG A 404 -4.33 -8.13 -15.50
CA ARG A 404 -5.61 -8.05 -14.80
C ARG A 404 -5.28 -7.91 -13.32
N ILE A 405 -5.35 -6.67 -12.85
CA ILE A 405 -5.30 -6.33 -11.43
C ILE A 405 -6.63 -6.81 -10.77
N PHE A 406 -7.63 -7.17 -11.59
CA PHE A 406 -8.94 -7.71 -11.20
C PHE A 406 -9.35 -8.94 -12.02
#